data_AF-A0A851F8E4-F1
#
_entry.id   AF-A0A851F8E4-F1
#
_cell.length_a   1.000
_cell.length_b   1.000
_cell.length_c   1.000
_cell.angle_alpha   90.00
_cell.angle_beta   90.00
_cell.angle_gamma   90.00
#
_symmetry.space_group_name_H-M   'P 1'
#
loop_
_entity.id
_entity.type
_entity.pdbx_description
1 polymer ?
#
loop_
_entity_poly.entity_id
_entity_poly.type
_entity_poly.pdbx_seq_one_letter_code
_entity_poly.pdbx_strand_id
1 'polypeptide(L)'
;HPSTAQSASGTCPQKQRYSLKLDAKDGRIYNEQNFFQRAAKAGTVEKWKKWHSVPLLGIPHCVGFGLHADSYRFLVFSDLGRTLQSVLGDGLSVLREKAAFQIAVRLLDCLEYIHENEYVHGDITAENIYLNPADLAQVSLAGYCFAFRYRPGGKHVVRREGSRTPHEGTVEFISLDSHKGTGPSRRSDLESLGYCLLKWLCGFLPWSNVLDRVEAVVEQKERYREDVRSLVRLCFRQRSSPEALQSYLEQVMALAYEEEPKYEALRQLFKKPLDKMKCSAYDSVDVRMVP
;
A
#
# COMPACT_ATOMS: atom_id res chain seq x y z
N HIS A 1 44.41 22.05 47.10
CA HIS A 1 44.12 21.09 46.02
C HIS A 1 42.64 21.17 45.67
N PRO A 2 42.23 21.76 44.54
CA PRO A 2 40.86 21.63 44.08
C PRO A 2 40.69 20.28 43.38
N SER A 3 39.64 19.57 43.76
CA SER A 3 39.20 18.30 43.19
C SER A 3 38.74 18.49 41.75
N THR A 4 39.33 17.74 40.83
CA THR A 4 38.93 17.64 39.43
C THR A 4 37.56 16.96 39.34
N ALA A 5 36.56 17.68 38.82
CA ALA A 5 35.32 17.07 38.35
C ALA A 5 35.60 16.38 37.00
N GLN A 6 35.48 15.06 36.95
CA GLN A 6 35.50 14.32 35.69
C GLN A 6 34.17 14.53 34.97
N SER A 7 34.23 15.18 33.81
CA SER A 7 33.16 15.17 32.82
C SER A 7 33.09 13.77 32.20
N ALA A 8 32.03 13.02 32.49
CA ALA A 8 31.67 11.83 31.74
C ALA A 8 30.77 12.24 30.57
N SER A 9 31.35 12.41 29.38
CA SER A 9 30.59 12.52 28.14
C SER A 9 30.06 11.15 27.74
N GLY A 10 28.85 10.81 28.18
CA GLY A 10 28.09 9.68 27.64
C GLY A 10 27.35 10.10 26.38
N THR A 11 27.69 9.52 25.24
CA THR A 11 26.85 9.58 24.04
C THR A 11 25.51 8.92 24.36
N CYS A 12 24.42 9.69 24.34
CA CYS A 12 23.07 9.16 24.43
C CYS A 12 22.85 8.19 23.26
N PRO A 13 22.45 6.92 23.49
CA PRO A 13 22.01 6.06 22.40
C PRO A 13 20.87 6.78 21.68
N GLN A 14 20.89 6.81 20.35
CA GLN A 14 19.77 7.35 19.57
C GLN A 14 18.46 6.76 20.13
N LYS A 15 17.55 7.62 20.60
CA LYS A 15 16.24 7.21 21.11
C LYS A 15 15.56 6.36 20.04
N GLN A 16 15.47 5.07 20.26
CA GLN A 16 14.81 4.15 19.35
C GLN A 16 13.31 4.44 19.39
N ARG A 17 12.74 4.80 18.25
CA ARG A 17 11.31 5.11 18.10
C ARG A 17 10.56 3.87 17.62
N TYR A 18 9.34 3.70 18.12
CA TYR A 18 8.44 2.62 17.76
C TYR A 18 7.06 3.19 17.46
N SER A 19 6.33 2.53 16.57
CA SER A 19 4.92 2.84 16.28
C SER A 19 4.03 1.79 16.97
N LEU A 20 3.18 2.24 17.89
CA LEU A 20 2.19 1.40 18.55
C LEU A 20 0.82 1.61 17.90
N LYS A 21 0.19 0.53 17.45
CA LYS A 21 -1.22 0.50 17.05
C LYS A 21 -2.01 -0.22 18.13
N LEU A 22 -3.09 0.41 18.59
CA LEU A 22 -3.99 -0.10 19.63
C LEU A 22 -5.42 -0.01 19.10
N ASP A 23 -6.18 -1.08 19.24
CA ASP A 23 -7.59 -1.13 18.83
C ASP A 23 -8.35 -2.14 19.71
N ALA A 24 -9.68 -2.13 19.62
CA ALA A 24 -10.55 -3.08 20.33
C ALA A 24 -10.13 -4.52 20.04
N LYS A 25 -10.17 -5.37 21.06
CA LYS A 25 -9.73 -6.78 20.98
C LYS A 25 -10.44 -7.57 19.88
N ASP A 26 -11.73 -7.34 19.69
CA ASP A 26 -12.54 -8.03 18.68
C ASP A 26 -12.70 -7.20 17.39
N GLY A 27 -11.92 -6.13 17.25
CA GLY A 27 -11.85 -5.29 16.05
C GLY A 27 -10.98 -5.88 14.94
N ARG A 28 -10.78 -5.09 13.87
CA ARG A 28 -10.06 -5.53 12.67
C ARG A 28 -8.55 -5.73 12.89
N ILE A 29 -8.00 -5.18 13.98
CA ILE A 29 -6.60 -5.43 14.37
C ILE A 29 -6.29 -6.93 14.60
N TYR A 30 -7.31 -7.74 14.90
CA TYR A 30 -7.17 -9.20 14.98
C TYR A 30 -6.71 -9.79 13.63
N ASN A 31 -7.25 -9.30 12.51
CA ASN A 31 -6.86 -9.75 11.17
C ASN A 31 -5.40 -9.38 10.88
N GLU A 32 -5.01 -8.16 11.25
CA GLU A 32 -3.64 -7.67 11.08
C GLU A 32 -2.63 -8.48 11.92
N GLN A 33 -2.95 -8.78 13.18
CA GLN A 33 -2.13 -9.68 14.01
C GLN A 33 -1.97 -11.07 13.36
N ASN A 34 -3.04 -11.64 12.82
CA ASN A 34 -2.99 -12.93 12.14
C ASN A 34 -2.16 -12.90 10.85
N PHE A 35 -2.22 -11.82 10.08
CA PHE A 35 -1.36 -11.62 8.92
C PHE A 35 0.12 -11.65 9.32
N PHE A 36 0.53 -10.86 10.32
CA PHE A 36 1.93 -10.83 10.75
C PHE A 36 2.42 -12.18 11.28
N GLN A 37 1.58 -12.92 12.01
CA GLN A 37 1.92 -14.25 12.51
C GLN A 37 2.05 -15.31 11.41
N ARG A 38 1.37 -15.15 10.27
CA ARG A 38 1.33 -16.17 9.21
C ARG A 38 2.24 -15.84 8.04
N ALA A 39 2.21 -14.60 7.56
CA ALA A 39 2.78 -14.19 6.29
C ALA A 39 3.94 -13.18 6.43
N ALA A 40 4.13 -12.51 7.57
CA ALA A 40 5.17 -11.48 7.73
C ALA A 40 6.10 -11.72 8.94
N LYS A 41 6.47 -12.99 9.18
CA LYS A 41 7.54 -13.32 10.12
C LYS A 41 8.88 -12.79 9.60
N ALA A 42 9.71 -12.21 10.46
CA ALA A 42 11.00 -11.63 10.07
C ALA A 42 11.87 -12.57 9.22
N GLY A 43 12.00 -13.84 9.62
CA GLY A 43 12.75 -14.83 8.85
C GLY A 43 12.18 -15.10 7.44
N THR A 44 10.86 -15.09 7.29
CA THR A 44 10.19 -15.27 5.98
C THR A 44 10.43 -14.07 5.07
N VAL A 45 10.25 -12.86 5.61
CA VAL A 45 10.47 -11.60 4.88
C VAL A 45 11.93 -11.50 4.43
N GLU A 46 12.90 -11.71 5.32
CA GLU A 46 14.33 -11.63 4.99
C GLU A 46 14.78 -12.68 3.97
N LYS A 47 14.18 -13.87 4.01
CA LYS A 47 14.44 -14.91 3.00
C LYS A 47 13.96 -14.44 1.62
N TRP A 48 12.77 -13.86 1.53
CA TRP A 48 12.23 -13.35 0.28
C TRP A 48 13.05 -12.18 -0.28
N LYS A 49 13.43 -11.22 0.58
CA LYS A 49 14.32 -10.10 0.20
C LYS A 49 15.59 -10.58 -0.47
N LYS A 50 16.25 -11.61 0.09
CA LYS A 50 17.48 -12.19 -0.45
C LYS A 50 17.25 -12.89 -1.78
N TRP A 51 16.20 -13.69 -1.89
CA TRP A 51 15.91 -14.44 -3.12
C TRP A 51 15.53 -13.56 -4.29
N HIS A 52 14.78 -12.48 -4.06
CA HIS A 52 14.33 -11.56 -5.10
C HIS A 52 15.25 -10.36 -5.28
N SER A 53 16.33 -10.25 -4.50
CA SER A 53 17.24 -9.09 -4.50
C SER A 53 16.53 -7.75 -4.25
N VAL A 54 15.57 -7.73 -3.31
CA VAL A 54 14.79 -6.55 -2.91
C VAL A 54 15.06 -6.22 -1.45
N PRO A 55 16.21 -5.61 -1.09
CA PRO A 55 16.57 -5.35 0.30
C PRO A 55 15.64 -4.36 1.00
N LEU A 56 15.03 -3.43 0.23
CA LEU A 56 14.10 -2.40 0.71
C LEU A 56 12.63 -2.83 0.64
N LEU A 57 12.33 -4.14 0.68
CA LEU A 57 10.95 -4.62 0.70
C LEU A 57 10.18 -3.99 1.87
N GLY A 58 9.09 -3.30 1.54
CA GLY A 58 8.29 -2.46 2.44
C GLY A 58 7.31 -3.20 3.35
N ILE A 59 7.58 -4.44 3.73
CA ILE A 59 6.76 -5.15 4.74
C ILE A 59 7.23 -4.70 6.13
N PRO A 60 6.35 -4.08 6.96
CA PRO A 60 6.71 -3.59 8.28
C PRO A 60 7.28 -4.67 9.19
N HIS A 61 8.31 -4.33 9.96
CA HIS A 61 8.81 -5.22 10.99
C HIS A 61 7.97 -5.09 12.26
N CYS A 62 7.08 -6.05 12.49
CA CYS A 62 6.33 -6.17 13.74
C CYS A 62 7.26 -6.70 14.84
N VAL A 63 7.62 -5.83 15.79
CA VAL A 63 8.53 -6.18 16.91
C VAL A 63 7.80 -6.86 18.07
N GLY A 64 6.48 -6.70 18.15
CA GLY A 64 5.66 -7.31 19.19
C GLY A 64 4.18 -7.10 18.97
N PHE A 65 3.36 -7.96 19.56
CA PHE A 65 1.91 -7.85 19.57
C PHE A 65 1.35 -8.53 20.81
N GLY A 66 0.12 -8.21 21.18
CA GLY A 66 -0.51 -8.84 22.33
C GLY A 66 -1.88 -8.31 22.65
N LEU A 67 -2.32 -8.64 23.86
CA LEU A 67 -3.55 -8.14 24.49
C LEU A 67 -3.18 -7.12 25.58
N HIS A 68 -4.03 -6.13 25.77
CA HIS A 68 -3.94 -5.19 26.87
C HIS A 68 -5.30 -5.04 27.56
N ALA A 69 -5.31 -5.15 28.89
CA ALA A 69 -6.50 -5.01 29.75
C ALA A 69 -7.73 -5.83 29.29
N ASP A 70 -7.51 -7.00 28.67
CA ASP A 70 -8.51 -7.92 28.10
C ASP A 70 -9.51 -7.35 27.08
N SER A 71 -9.42 -6.05 26.79
CA SER A 71 -10.34 -5.31 25.91
C SER A 71 -9.65 -4.75 24.67
N TYR A 72 -8.31 -4.77 24.64
CA TYR A 72 -7.53 -4.23 23.54
C TYR A 72 -6.55 -5.25 22.97
N ARG A 73 -6.27 -5.09 21.68
CA ARG A 73 -5.14 -5.70 20.99
C ARG A 73 -4.17 -4.62 20.60
N PHE A 74 -2.88 -4.96 20.59
CA PHE A 74 -1.85 -4.04 20.12
C PHE A 74 -0.87 -4.70 19.15
N LEU A 75 -0.27 -3.88 18.30
CA LEU A 75 0.86 -4.19 17.45
C LEU A 75 1.92 -3.10 17.67
N VAL A 76 3.17 -3.51 17.76
CA VAL A 76 4.33 -2.62 17.84
C VAL A 76 5.17 -2.84 16.59
N PHE A 77 5.49 -1.77 15.90
CA PHE A 77 6.37 -1.75 14.74
C PHE A 77 7.62 -0.94 15.04
N SER A 78 8.71 -1.22 14.34
CA SER A 78 9.77 -0.22 14.14
C SER A 78 9.16 1.09 13.63
N ASP A 79 9.79 2.24 13.88
CA ASP A 79 9.27 3.54 13.45
C ASP A 79 8.90 3.54 11.96
N LEU A 80 7.60 3.66 11.69
CA LEU A 80 7.06 3.69 10.33
C LEU A 80 7.27 5.06 9.67
N GLY A 81 7.47 6.12 10.46
CA GLY A 81 7.51 7.49 9.95
C GLY A 81 6.11 8.07 9.72
N ARG A 82 5.93 8.78 8.60
CA ARG A 82 4.70 9.53 8.28
C ARG A 82 3.91 8.82 7.19
N THR A 83 2.58 8.89 7.25
CA THR A 83 1.73 8.37 6.17
C THR A 83 1.87 9.23 4.91
N LEU A 84 1.75 8.63 3.74
CA LEU A 84 1.71 9.34 2.46
C LEU A 84 0.54 10.32 2.42
N GLN A 85 -0.59 9.99 3.06
CA GLN A 85 -1.73 10.90 3.21
C GLN A 85 -1.34 12.19 3.94
N SER A 86 -0.58 12.09 5.03
CA SER A 86 -0.09 13.28 5.74
C SER A 86 0.87 14.10 4.89
N VAL A 87 1.73 13.45 4.09
CA VAL A 87 2.67 14.14 3.18
C VAL A 87 1.92 14.83 2.04
N LEU A 88 0.85 14.23 1.52
CA LEU A 88 -0.04 14.87 0.55
C LEU A 88 -0.76 16.09 1.14
N GLY A 89 -1.08 16.02 2.44
CA GLY A 89 -1.70 17.10 3.23
C GLY A 89 -0.80 18.32 3.46
N ASP A 90 0.53 18.19 3.35
CA ASP A 90 1.50 19.29 3.49
C ASP A 90 1.50 20.27 2.28
N GLY A 91 0.41 20.33 1.52
CA GLY A 91 0.23 21.25 0.39
C GLY A 91 0.68 20.70 -0.97
N LEU A 92 1.06 19.42 -1.07
CA LEU A 92 1.32 18.79 -2.37
C LEU A 92 0.02 18.62 -3.17
N SER A 93 -1.06 18.16 -2.54
CA SER A 93 -2.36 17.76 -3.14
C SER A 93 -2.27 16.67 -4.23
N VAL A 94 -1.14 16.58 -4.95
CA VAL A 94 -0.77 15.61 -5.97
C VAL A 94 0.74 15.32 -5.91
N LEU A 95 1.15 14.12 -6.31
CA LEU A 95 2.54 13.72 -6.49
C LEU A 95 3.03 14.05 -7.90
N ARG A 96 4.34 14.30 -8.02
CA ARG A 96 5.01 14.26 -9.32
C ARG A 96 5.10 12.82 -9.81
N GLU A 97 5.15 12.64 -11.13
CA GLU A 97 5.29 11.31 -11.76
C GLU A 97 6.44 10.49 -11.18
N LYS A 98 7.61 11.12 -11.00
CA LYS A 98 8.79 10.47 -10.40
C LYS A 98 8.48 9.84 -9.04
N ALA A 99 7.90 10.60 -8.11
CA ALA A 99 7.56 10.11 -6.78
C ALA A 99 6.48 9.02 -6.82
N ALA A 100 5.43 9.21 -7.63
CA ALA A 100 4.35 8.24 -7.77
C ALA A 100 4.87 6.90 -8.32
N PHE A 101 5.77 6.92 -9.29
CA PHE A 101 6.36 5.71 -9.89
C PHE A 101 7.35 5.01 -8.96
N GLN A 102 8.16 5.77 -8.22
CA GLN A 102 9.03 5.24 -7.17
C GLN A 102 8.22 4.51 -6.09
N ILE A 103 7.08 5.05 -5.69
CA ILE A 103 6.17 4.41 -4.73
C ILE A 103 5.50 3.19 -5.37
N ALA A 104 4.97 3.31 -6.59
CA ALA A 104 4.27 2.22 -7.28
C ALA A 104 5.12 0.95 -7.39
N VAL A 105 6.39 1.07 -7.79
CA VAL A 105 7.30 -0.08 -7.91
C VAL A 105 7.50 -0.79 -6.57
N ARG A 106 7.74 -0.03 -5.48
CA ARG A 106 7.92 -0.62 -4.14
C ARG A 106 6.64 -1.26 -3.61
N LEU A 107 5.47 -0.70 -3.92
CA LEU A 107 4.19 -1.30 -3.58
C LEU A 107 3.95 -2.58 -4.38
N LEU A 108 4.34 -2.64 -5.65
CA LEU A 108 4.27 -3.88 -6.43
C LEU A 108 5.15 -4.98 -5.85
N ASP A 109 6.32 -4.65 -5.29
CA ASP A 109 7.14 -5.64 -4.55
C ASP A 109 6.43 -6.14 -3.29
N CYS A 110 5.82 -5.23 -2.52
CA CYS A 110 5.05 -5.59 -1.32
C CYS A 110 3.84 -6.48 -1.67
N LEU A 111 3.13 -6.14 -2.75
CA LEU A 111 1.98 -6.87 -3.25
C LEU A 111 2.40 -8.26 -3.73
N GLU A 112 3.44 -8.39 -4.56
CA GLU A 112 3.96 -9.70 -4.98
C GLU A 112 4.31 -10.56 -3.77
N TYR A 113 5.03 -10.01 -2.78
CA TYR A 113 5.35 -10.72 -1.54
C TYR A 113 4.10 -11.25 -0.82
N ILE A 114 3.11 -10.40 -0.51
CA ILE A 114 1.94 -10.85 0.25
C ILE A 114 1.09 -11.85 -0.55
N HIS A 115 1.00 -11.66 -1.87
CA HIS A 115 0.23 -12.54 -2.76
C HIS A 115 0.86 -13.93 -2.83
N GLU A 116 2.18 -14.04 -2.95
CA GLU A 116 2.90 -15.33 -2.88
C GLU A 116 2.73 -16.01 -1.52
N ASN A 117 2.53 -15.22 -0.47
CA ASN A 117 2.23 -15.70 0.89
C ASN A 117 0.73 -15.85 1.17
N GLU A 118 -0.09 -15.99 0.12
CA GLU A 118 -1.53 -16.30 0.16
C GLU A 118 -2.46 -15.17 0.63
N TYR A 119 -1.96 -13.95 0.80
CA TYR A 119 -2.72 -12.80 1.28
C TYR A 119 -2.85 -11.70 0.24
N VAL A 120 -4.00 -11.03 0.25
CA VAL A 120 -4.18 -9.69 -0.32
C VAL A 120 -4.28 -8.68 0.82
N HIS A 121 -3.93 -7.42 0.56
CA HIS A 121 -4.05 -6.34 1.52
C HIS A 121 -5.51 -5.89 1.70
N GLY A 122 -6.25 -5.71 0.61
CA GLY A 122 -7.67 -5.37 0.60
C GLY A 122 -8.02 -3.90 0.88
N ASP A 123 -7.03 -3.01 1.07
CA ASP A 123 -7.27 -1.58 1.38
C ASP A 123 -6.02 -0.72 1.09
N ILE A 124 -5.56 -0.74 -0.17
CA ILE A 124 -4.42 0.08 -0.58
C ILE A 124 -4.85 1.55 -0.62
N THR A 125 -4.25 2.38 0.25
CA THR A 125 -4.53 3.82 0.37
C THR A 125 -3.27 4.58 0.80
N ALA A 126 -3.28 5.90 0.67
CA ALA A 126 -2.20 6.74 1.17
C ALA A 126 -2.08 6.76 2.70
N GLU A 127 -3.13 6.38 3.44
CA GLU A 127 -3.09 6.25 4.91
C GLU A 127 -2.31 5.01 5.36
N ASN A 128 -2.29 3.98 4.51
CA ASN A 128 -1.62 2.71 4.77
C ASN A 128 -0.20 2.66 4.21
N ILE A 129 0.26 3.71 3.54
CA ILE A 129 1.62 3.81 2.98
C ILE A 129 2.41 4.79 3.84
N TYR A 130 3.60 4.37 4.28
CA TYR A 130 4.45 5.14 5.16
C TYR A 130 5.80 5.48 4.50
N LEU A 131 6.24 6.71 4.70
CA LEU A 131 7.54 7.25 4.31
C LEU A 131 8.33 7.59 5.57
N ASN A 132 9.56 7.10 5.66
CA ASN A 132 10.44 7.46 6.77
C ASN A 132 11.16 8.79 6.48
N PRO A 133 10.94 9.87 7.25
CA PRO A 133 11.65 11.13 7.03
C PRO A 133 13.18 11.02 7.16
N ALA A 134 13.66 10.06 7.95
CA ALA A 134 15.09 9.81 8.12
C ALA A 134 15.71 9.00 6.97
N ASP A 135 14.88 8.28 6.21
CA ASP A 135 15.31 7.50 5.04
C ASP A 135 14.16 7.39 4.03
N LEU A 136 14.10 8.33 3.09
CA LEU A 136 13.08 8.37 2.05
C LEU A 136 13.19 7.24 1.03
N ALA A 137 14.23 6.39 1.08
CA ALA A 137 14.28 5.19 0.27
C ALA A 137 13.37 4.08 0.85
N GLN A 138 13.10 4.14 2.16
CA GLN A 138 12.24 3.20 2.87
C GLN A 138 10.77 3.61 2.77
N VAL A 139 10.01 2.85 1.98
CA VAL A 139 8.55 2.96 1.86
C VAL A 139 7.94 1.68 2.42
N SER A 140 6.98 1.80 3.34
CA SER A 140 6.34 0.64 3.95
C SER A 140 4.84 0.62 3.67
N LEU A 141 4.30 -0.56 3.39
CA LEU A 141 2.86 -0.81 3.30
C LEU A 141 2.40 -1.43 4.63
N ALA A 142 1.64 -0.68 5.43
CA ALA A 142 1.08 -1.13 6.71
C ALA A 142 -0.46 -1.19 6.62
N GLY A 143 -1.17 -1.45 7.72
CA GLY A 143 -2.63 -1.37 7.72
C GLY A 143 -3.33 -2.62 7.20
N TYR A 144 -2.84 -3.80 7.58
CA TYR A 144 -3.39 -5.10 7.14
C TYR A 144 -4.69 -5.51 7.85
N CYS A 145 -5.51 -4.55 8.29
CA CYS A 145 -6.80 -4.77 8.94
C CYS A 145 -7.83 -5.45 8.02
N PHE A 146 -7.72 -5.20 6.72
CA PHE A 146 -8.56 -5.79 5.67
C PHE A 146 -7.89 -6.98 4.97
N ALA A 147 -6.70 -7.38 5.43
CA ALA A 147 -5.95 -8.45 4.79
C ALA A 147 -6.75 -9.75 4.77
N PHE A 148 -6.75 -10.38 3.61
CA PHE A 148 -7.58 -11.55 3.36
C PHE A 148 -6.73 -12.66 2.76
N ARG A 149 -6.83 -13.86 3.33
CA ARG A 149 -6.11 -15.04 2.84
C ARG A 149 -6.86 -15.61 1.64
N TYR A 150 -6.58 -15.08 0.45
CA TYR A 150 -7.26 -15.40 -0.80
C TYR A 150 -6.86 -16.77 -1.38
N ARG A 151 -5.74 -17.34 -0.92
CA ARG A 151 -5.21 -18.61 -1.45
C ARG A 151 -4.80 -19.60 -0.35
N PRO A 152 -5.66 -19.94 0.63
CA PRO A 152 -5.28 -20.76 1.77
C PRO A 152 -4.82 -22.16 1.33
N GLY A 153 -3.60 -22.54 1.71
CA GLY A 153 -3.04 -23.85 1.34
C GLY A 153 -2.81 -23.98 -0.17
N GLY A 154 -2.51 -22.87 -0.85
CA GLY A 154 -2.32 -22.83 -2.29
C GLY A 154 -3.60 -22.94 -3.14
N LYS A 155 -4.78 -23.05 -2.52
CA LYS A 155 -6.07 -23.11 -3.24
C LYS A 155 -6.71 -21.73 -3.30
N HIS A 156 -6.90 -21.19 -4.50
CA HIS A 156 -7.57 -19.90 -4.68
C HIS A 156 -9.03 -19.98 -4.22
N VAL A 157 -9.51 -18.93 -3.54
CA VAL A 157 -10.93 -18.82 -3.18
C VAL A 157 -11.80 -18.71 -4.45
N VAL A 158 -12.98 -19.30 -4.41
CA VAL A 158 -13.93 -19.21 -5.54
C VAL A 158 -14.56 -17.83 -5.58
N ARG A 159 -14.70 -17.26 -6.78
CA ARG A 159 -15.44 -16.01 -6.97
C ARG A 159 -16.92 -16.19 -6.59
N ARG A 160 -17.35 -15.55 -5.51
CA ARG A 160 -18.75 -15.56 -5.06
C ARG A 160 -19.15 -14.18 -4.54
N GLU A 161 -20.01 -13.49 -5.29
CA GLU A 161 -20.61 -12.23 -4.85
C GLU A 161 -21.49 -12.44 -3.61
N GLY A 162 -21.46 -11.48 -2.68
CA GLY A 162 -22.15 -11.58 -1.39
C GLY A 162 -21.60 -12.64 -0.43
N SER A 163 -20.43 -13.24 -0.69
CA SER A 163 -19.78 -14.19 0.24
C SER A 163 -19.18 -13.50 1.46
N ARG A 164 -19.00 -12.19 1.40
CA ARG A 164 -18.50 -11.32 2.46
C ARG A 164 -19.35 -10.06 2.56
N THR A 165 -19.15 -9.30 3.63
CA THR A 165 -19.69 -7.95 3.75
C THR A 165 -19.24 -7.10 2.56
N PRO A 166 -20.17 -6.45 1.83
CA PRO A 166 -19.81 -5.56 0.74
C PRO A 166 -19.16 -4.28 1.25
N HIS A 167 -18.42 -3.61 0.37
CA HIS A 167 -17.84 -2.28 0.63
C HIS A 167 -16.84 -2.25 1.81
N GLU A 168 -16.19 -3.39 2.12
CA GLU A 168 -15.12 -3.43 3.11
C GLU A 168 -13.86 -2.73 2.59
N GLY A 169 -13.43 -1.69 3.29
CA GLY A 169 -12.26 -0.87 2.98
C GLY A 169 -12.66 0.54 2.56
N THR A 170 -11.71 1.30 2.01
CA THR A 170 -11.95 2.69 1.61
C THR A 170 -12.74 2.75 0.30
N VAL A 171 -14.03 3.10 0.36
CA VAL A 171 -14.99 3.14 -0.76
C VAL A 171 -14.41 3.75 -2.04
N GLU A 172 -13.64 4.83 -1.92
CA GLU A 172 -13.01 5.51 -3.05
C GLU A 172 -12.05 4.60 -3.84
N PHE A 173 -11.31 3.70 -3.16
CA PHE A 173 -10.20 2.94 -3.74
C PHE A 173 -10.42 1.43 -3.81
N ILE A 174 -11.37 0.85 -3.07
CA ILE A 174 -11.61 -0.60 -3.13
C ILE A 174 -12.06 -1.08 -4.52
N SER A 175 -11.77 -2.33 -4.83
CA SER A 175 -12.13 -2.95 -6.11
C SER A 175 -13.63 -3.19 -6.28
N LEU A 176 -14.07 -3.41 -7.51
CA LEU A 176 -15.43 -3.87 -7.79
C LEU A 176 -15.77 -5.21 -7.09
N ASP A 177 -14.81 -6.13 -6.97
CA ASP A 177 -15.02 -7.38 -6.25
C ASP A 177 -15.35 -7.11 -4.77
N SER A 178 -14.64 -6.17 -4.14
CA SER A 178 -14.86 -5.77 -2.75
C SER A 178 -16.20 -5.03 -2.57
N HIS A 179 -16.59 -4.18 -3.53
CA HIS A 179 -17.92 -3.58 -3.54
C HIS A 179 -19.04 -4.65 -3.61
N LYS A 180 -18.84 -5.72 -4.36
CA LYS A 180 -19.83 -6.81 -4.53
C LYS A 180 -19.81 -7.84 -3.39
N GLY A 181 -19.03 -7.60 -2.32
CA GLY A 181 -18.88 -8.55 -1.22
C GLY A 181 -18.25 -9.88 -1.67
N THR A 182 -17.46 -9.85 -2.74
CA THR A 182 -16.63 -10.99 -3.15
C THR A 182 -15.34 -10.94 -2.33
N GLY A 183 -14.76 -12.09 -1.98
CA GLY A 183 -13.41 -12.12 -1.41
C GLY A 183 -12.42 -11.36 -2.32
N PRO A 184 -11.67 -10.37 -1.81
CA PRO A 184 -10.69 -9.68 -2.64
C PRO A 184 -9.61 -10.67 -3.11
N SER A 185 -9.15 -10.52 -4.34
CA SER A 185 -8.07 -11.32 -4.93
C SER A 185 -6.92 -10.41 -5.38
N ARG A 186 -5.86 -10.99 -5.97
CA ARG A 186 -4.67 -10.25 -6.42
C ARG A 186 -5.01 -9.04 -7.30
N ARG A 187 -5.99 -9.17 -8.19
CA ARG A 187 -6.41 -8.07 -9.06
C ARG A 187 -7.08 -6.93 -8.28
N SER A 188 -7.70 -7.22 -7.13
CA SER A 188 -8.34 -6.20 -6.30
C SER A 188 -7.32 -5.21 -5.76
N ASP A 189 -6.20 -5.70 -5.23
CA ASP A 189 -5.12 -4.83 -4.73
C ASP A 189 -4.50 -3.99 -5.87
N LEU A 190 -4.31 -4.59 -7.04
CA LEU A 190 -3.72 -3.91 -8.20
C LEU A 190 -4.66 -2.85 -8.81
N GLU A 191 -5.98 -3.13 -8.83
CA GLU A 191 -7.02 -2.17 -9.20
C GLU A 191 -7.04 -0.99 -8.21
N SER A 192 -7.01 -1.27 -6.90
CA SER A 192 -6.92 -0.23 -5.85
C SER A 192 -5.66 0.62 -5.97
N LEU A 193 -4.50 0.02 -6.25
CA LEU A 193 -3.27 0.76 -6.52
C LEU A 193 -3.42 1.65 -7.77
N GLY A 194 -4.11 1.19 -8.81
CA GLY A 194 -4.41 1.99 -10.00
C GLY A 194 -5.25 3.23 -9.69
N TYR A 195 -6.31 3.07 -8.90
CA TYR A 195 -7.14 4.21 -8.45
C TYR A 195 -6.37 5.17 -7.55
N CYS A 196 -5.53 4.64 -6.65
CA CYS A 196 -4.61 5.45 -5.85
C CYS A 196 -3.66 6.26 -6.72
N LEU A 197 -3.02 5.65 -7.72
CA LEU A 197 -2.09 6.34 -8.62
C LEU A 197 -2.78 7.44 -9.42
N LEU A 198 -3.99 7.19 -9.93
CA LEU A 198 -4.82 8.22 -10.55
C LEU A 198 -5.03 9.40 -9.59
N LYS A 199 -5.54 9.11 -8.38
CA LYS A 199 -5.80 10.14 -7.37
C LYS A 199 -4.55 10.93 -7.01
N TRP A 200 -3.42 10.27 -6.79
CA TRP A 200 -2.17 10.93 -6.43
C TRP A 200 -1.61 11.77 -7.57
N LEU A 201 -1.76 11.37 -8.83
CA LEU A 201 -1.19 12.11 -9.96
C LEU A 201 -2.06 13.26 -10.45
N CYS A 202 -3.39 13.12 -10.39
CA CYS A 202 -4.29 14.13 -10.94
C CYS A 202 -5.16 14.85 -9.89
N GLY A 203 -5.21 14.34 -8.66
CA GLY A 203 -5.98 14.88 -7.52
C GLY A 203 -7.44 14.43 -7.49
N PHE A 204 -7.87 13.60 -8.45
CA PHE A 204 -9.29 13.39 -8.74
C PHE A 204 -9.60 11.96 -9.20
N LEU A 205 -10.71 11.41 -8.72
CA LEU A 205 -11.38 10.26 -9.32
C LEU A 205 -12.83 10.66 -9.67
N PRO A 206 -13.41 10.16 -10.77
CA PRO A 206 -14.76 10.56 -11.21
C PRO A 206 -15.85 10.43 -10.15
N TRP A 207 -15.70 9.47 -9.23
CA TRP A 207 -16.63 9.19 -8.13
C TRP A 207 -16.26 9.84 -6.79
N SER A 208 -15.22 10.68 -6.71
CA SER A 208 -14.74 11.28 -5.45
C SER A 208 -15.79 12.12 -4.72
N ASN A 209 -16.78 12.65 -5.43
CA ASN A 209 -17.81 13.55 -4.90
C ASN A 209 -19.16 12.86 -4.61
N VAL A 210 -19.26 11.55 -4.80
CA VAL A 210 -20.49 10.77 -4.60
C VAL A 210 -20.25 9.53 -3.72
N LEU A 211 -19.25 9.62 -2.82
CA LEU A 211 -18.87 8.50 -1.94
C LEU A 211 -19.97 8.08 -0.97
N ASP A 212 -20.93 8.96 -0.69
CA ASP A 212 -22.15 8.71 0.09
C ASP A 212 -23.18 7.86 -0.69
N ARG A 213 -23.08 7.81 -2.02
CA ARG A 213 -23.94 7.05 -2.92
C ARG A 213 -23.17 5.89 -3.54
N VAL A 214 -22.99 4.82 -2.75
CA VAL A 214 -22.11 3.70 -3.10
C VAL A 214 -22.49 3.05 -4.43
N GLU A 215 -23.77 2.96 -4.77
CA GLU A 215 -24.23 2.42 -6.05
C GLU A 215 -23.73 3.25 -7.24
N ALA A 216 -23.68 4.58 -7.10
CA ALA A 216 -23.14 5.48 -8.12
C ALA A 216 -21.61 5.37 -8.25
N VAL A 217 -20.91 5.05 -7.16
CA VAL A 217 -19.47 4.73 -7.19
C VAL A 217 -19.24 3.44 -7.98
N VAL A 218 -20.05 2.40 -7.72
CA VAL A 218 -19.96 1.09 -8.40
C VAL A 218 -20.23 1.24 -9.89
N GLU A 219 -21.32 1.91 -10.28
CA GLU A 219 -21.68 2.13 -11.69
C GLU A 219 -20.55 2.82 -12.45
N GLN A 220 -19.94 3.85 -11.86
CA GLN A 220 -18.81 4.54 -12.49
C GLN A 220 -17.59 3.62 -12.61
N LYS A 221 -17.24 2.87 -11.55
CA LYS A 221 -16.11 1.94 -11.60
C LYS A 221 -16.33 0.83 -12.64
N GLU A 222 -17.54 0.30 -12.78
CA GLU A 222 -17.89 -0.68 -13.82
C GLU A 222 -17.70 -0.09 -15.22
N ARG A 223 -18.27 1.09 -15.48
CA ARG A 223 -18.12 1.81 -16.75
C ARG A 223 -16.65 2.06 -17.10
N TYR A 224 -15.86 2.54 -16.14
CA TYR A 224 -14.47 2.90 -16.37
C TYR A 224 -13.52 1.71 -16.41
N ARG A 225 -13.93 0.55 -15.88
CA ARG A 225 -13.21 -0.71 -16.06
C ARG A 225 -13.30 -1.21 -17.50
N GLU A 226 -14.42 -0.96 -18.18
CA GLU A 226 -14.60 -1.29 -19.60
C GLU A 226 -13.92 -0.27 -20.53
N ASP A 227 -13.83 1.00 -20.13
CA ASP A 227 -13.18 2.07 -20.89
C ASP A 227 -12.15 2.85 -20.07
N VAL A 228 -10.99 2.22 -19.87
CA VAL A 228 -9.85 2.78 -19.14
C VAL A 228 -9.35 4.07 -19.76
N ARG A 229 -9.40 4.18 -21.09
CA ARG A 229 -8.92 5.37 -21.82
C ARG A 229 -9.77 6.57 -21.49
N SER A 230 -11.09 6.40 -21.42
CA SER A 230 -12.00 7.45 -20.99
C SER A 230 -11.80 7.84 -19.52
N LEU A 231 -11.50 6.88 -18.63
CA LEU A 231 -11.15 7.18 -17.23
C LEU A 231 -9.93 8.10 -17.14
N VAL A 232 -8.82 7.70 -17.79
CA VAL A 232 -7.57 8.45 -17.77
C VAL A 232 -7.77 9.84 -18.38
N ARG A 233 -8.45 9.92 -19.53
CA ARG A 233 -8.77 11.20 -20.19
C ARG A 233 -9.56 12.13 -19.28
N LEU A 234 -10.58 11.62 -18.59
CA LEU A 234 -11.39 12.43 -17.67
C LEU A 234 -10.57 12.92 -16.46
N CYS A 235 -9.70 12.07 -15.92
CA CYS A 235 -8.85 12.38 -14.77
C CYS A 235 -7.80 13.47 -15.08
N PHE A 236 -7.18 13.41 -16.26
CA PHE A 236 -6.14 14.36 -16.66
C PHE A 236 -6.68 15.58 -17.43
N ARG A 237 -7.90 15.50 -17.96
CA ARG A 237 -8.55 16.54 -18.76
C ARG A 237 -7.66 16.94 -19.95
N GLN A 238 -7.18 18.19 -19.96
CA GLN A 238 -6.28 18.72 -20.98
C GLN A 238 -4.79 18.54 -20.64
N ARG A 239 -4.46 17.96 -19.47
CA ARG A 239 -3.07 17.67 -19.09
C ARG A 239 -2.60 16.39 -19.77
N SER A 240 -1.31 16.29 -20.03
CA SER A 240 -0.69 15.03 -20.44
C SER A 240 -0.87 13.99 -19.34
N SER A 241 -1.35 12.80 -19.70
CA SER A 241 -1.39 11.64 -18.80
C SER A 241 -0.16 10.76 -19.02
N PRO A 242 0.43 10.16 -17.98
CA PRO A 242 1.55 9.26 -18.16
C PRO A 242 1.10 7.96 -18.86
N GLU A 243 1.72 7.62 -19.99
CA GLU A 243 1.44 6.39 -20.74
C GLU A 243 1.59 5.14 -19.86
N ALA A 244 2.61 5.13 -18.99
CA ALA A 244 2.84 4.07 -18.01
C ALA A 244 1.62 3.80 -17.11
N LEU A 245 0.93 4.85 -16.66
CA LEU A 245 -0.28 4.72 -15.83
C LEU A 245 -1.43 4.13 -16.63
N GLN A 246 -1.64 4.60 -17.87
CA GLN A 246 -2.70 4.06 -18.72
C GLN A 246 -2.45 2.57 -19.01
N SER A 247 -1.24 2.19 -19.41
CA SER A 247 -0.88 0.79 -19.66
C SER A 247 -1.02 -0.08 -18.42
N TYR A 248 -0.71 0.46 -17.23
CA TYR A 248 -0.92 -0.24 -15.97
C TYR A 248 -2.40 -0.52 -15.74
N LEU A 249 -3.26 0.50 -15.85
CA LEU A 249 -4.70 0.37 -15.65
C LEU A 249 -5.33 -0.60 -16.67
N GLU A 250 -4.96 -0.49 -17.95
CA GLU A 250 -5.42 -1.39 -19.02
C GLU A 250 -5.07 -2.86 -18.70
N GLN A 251 -3.86 -3.13 -18.18
CA GLN A 251 -3.45 -4.48 -17.80
C GLN A 251 -4.18 -5.00 -16.56
N VAL A 252 -4.26 -4.21 -15.48
CA VAL A 252 -4.81 -4.71 -14.21
C VAL A 252 -6.33 -4.84 -14.25
N MET A 253 -7.02 -3.99 -15.01
CA MET A 253 -8.48 -4.07 -15.17
C MET A 253 -8.92 -5.27 -16.01
N ALA A 254 -8.04 -5.75 -16.91
CA ALA A 254 -8.27 -6.93 -17.74
C ALA A 254 -8.04 -8.27 -17.01
N LEU A 255 -7.40 -8.28 -15.82
CA LEU A 255 -7.09 -9.50 -15.09
C LEU A 255 -8.35 -10.31 -14.73
N ALA A 256 -8.30 -11.62 -14.97
CA ALA A 256 -9.29 -12.54 -14.44
C ALA A 256 -9.16 -12.68 -12.92
N TYR A 257 -10.23 -13.11 -12.25
CA TYR A 257 -10.30 -13.12 -10.79
C TYR A 257 -9.23 -13.99 -10.12
N GLU A 258 -8.92 -15.14 -10.71
CA GLU A 258 -7.91 -16.08 -10.21
C GLU A 258 -6.54 -15.90 -10.86
N GLU A 259 -6.40 -14.96 -11.80
CA GLU A 259 -5.19 -14.79 -12.59
C GLU A 259 -3.99 -14.40 -11.72
N GLU A 260 -2.82 -14.89 -12.10
CA GLU A 260 -1.56 -14.46 -11.52
C GLU A 260 -1.02 -13.26 -12.29
N PRO A 261 -0.93 -12.08 -11.66
CA PRO A 261 -0.40 -10.90 -12.31
C PRO A 261 1.07 -11.09 -12.70
N LYS A 262 1.46 -10.58 -13.87
CA LYS A 262 2.86 -10.50 -14.29
C LYS A 262 3.53 -9.31 -13.60
N TYR A 263 3.83 -9.41 -12.31
CA TYR A 263 4.33 -8.29 -11.50
C TYR A 263 5.57 -7.61 -12.09
N GLU A 264 6.51 -8.37 -12.64
CA GLU A 264 7.69 -7.75 -13.28
C GLU A 264 7.31 -6.90 -14.49
N ALA A 265 6.35 -7.34 -15.32
CA ALA A 265 5.86 -6.54 -16.43
C ALA A 265 5.20 -5.24 -15.94
N LEU A 266 4.41 -5.32 -14.85
CA LEU A 266 3.79 -4.15 -14.22
C LEU A 266 4.85 -3.18 -13.66
N ARG A 267 5.89 -3.69 -12.99
CA ARG A 267 7.02 -2.86 -12.50
C ARG A 267 7.75 -2.17 -13.65
N GLN A 268 7.98 -2.86 -14.76
CA GLN A 268 8.68 -2.30 -15.91
C GLN A 268 7.94 -1.12 -16.57
N LEU A 269 6.61 -1.04 -16.42
CA LEU A 269 5.86 0.14 -16.87
C LEU A 269 6.34 1.42 -16.17
N PHE A 270 6.71 1.33 -14.89
CA PHE A 270 7.15 2.46 -14.08
C PHE A 270 8.68 2.60 -14.01
N LYS A 271 9.44 1.49 -14.04
CA LYS A 271 10.92 1.53 -14.05
C LYS A 271 11.47 2.20 -15.32
N LYS A 272 10.95 1.87 -16.50
CA LYS A 272 11.42 2.46 -17.78
C LYS A 272 11.35 3.99 -17.84
N PRO A 273 10.23 4.65 -17.48
CA PRO A 273 10.21 6.12 -17.44
C PRO A 273 11.10 6.68 -16.33
N LEU A 274 11.25 6.01 -15.19
CA LEU A 274 12.21 6.42 -14.14
C LEU A 274 13.67 6.39 -14.64
N ASP A 275 14.06 5.36 -15.40
CA ASP A 275 15.39 5.27 -16.02
C ASP A 275 15.64 6.44 -16.98
N LYS A 276 14.64 6.84 -17.77
CA LYS A 276 14.71 8.04 -18.62
C LYS A 276 14.86 9.32 -17.80
N MET A 277 14.29 9.37 -16.59
CA MET A 277 14.49 10.44 -15.61
C MET A 277 15.81 10.31 -14.83
N LYS A 278 16.67 9.34 -15.17
CA LYS A 278 17.93 9.03 -14.49
C LYS A 278 17.74 8.79 -12.98
N CYS A 279 16.71 8.04 -12.63
CA CYS A 279 16.35 7.72 -11.25
C CYS A 279 16.05 6.24 -11.12
N SER A 280 16.57 5.60 -10.06
CA SER A 280 16.12 4.27 -9.67
C SER A 280 14.77 4.37 -8.96
N ALA A 281 13.95 3.34 -9.13
CA ALA A 281 12.76 3.14 -8.32
C ALA A 281 13.08 3.04 -6.83
N TYR A 282 14.30 2.65 -6.45
CA TYR A 282 14.73 2.43 -5.07
C TYR A 282 15.56 3.58 -4.47
N ASP A 283 15.82 4.65 -5.22
CA ASP A 283 16.39 5.89 -4.69
C ASP A 283 15.38 6.59 -3.76
N SER A 284 15.85 7.50 -2.89
CA SER A 284 14.98 8.36 -2.08
C SER A 284 13.79 8.90 -2.87
N VAL A 285 12.59 8.72 -2.33
CA VAL A 285 11.35 9.18 -2.98
C VAL A 285 11.41 10.70 -3.18
N ASP A 286 11.06 11.17 -4.38
CA ASP A 286 11.07 12.58 -4.78
C ASP A 286 9.90 13.39 -4.17
N VAL A 287 9.83 13.42 -2.84
CA VAL A 287 8.88 14.23 -2.07
C VAL A 287 9.63 15.22 -1.20
N ARG A 288 9.01 16.37 -0.94
CA ARG A 288 9.45 17.28 0.12
C ARG A 288 8.62 16.97 1.36
N MET A 289 9.28 16.58 2.45
CA MET A 289 8.62 16.41 3.74
C MET A 289 9.00 17.58 4.63
N VAL A 290 8.00 18.25 5.20
CA VAL A 290 8.24 19.20 6.28
C VAL A 290 8.62 18.40 7.54
N PRO A 291 9.66 18.84 8.29
CA PRO A 291 10.08 18.17 9.53
C PRO A 291 8.96 17.95 10.54
#